data_AF-A0A8T9CC66-F1
#
_entry.id   AF-A0A8T9CC66-F1
#
_cell.length_a   1.000
_cell.length_b   1.000
_cell.length_c   1.000
_cell.angle_alpha   90.00
_cell.angle_beta   90.00
_cell.angle_gamma   90.00
#
_symmetry.space_group_name_H-M   'P 1'
#
loop_
_entity.id
_entity.type
_entity.pdbx_description
1 polymer ?
#
loop_
_entity_poly.entity_id
_entity_poly.type
_entity_poly.pdbx_seq_one_letter_code
_entity_poly.pdbx_strand_id
1 'polypeptide(L)'
;MSESPNPAIAAYGWQAVPRDIETLISKSAAPASGSANPIQASSISLPSSALAQKVREHAEKELAPETFNHSMRVYYYGILPFPFEKKRSRVLIGQAILQHAFPTWASESFNETYFLTCMMHDIGTTSKNLTSTLLSFEFYGGFLSLSLLKSLSSPVPQAESVAEAVIRHQDLGSTGTLTRIGALIQLATVFDNMGDNPELVHKETIESVVAEWPRNGWSGCFARTIRKENTLKPWAHTTHLGENDFPVGVENNSLMAPYDK
;
A
#
# COMPACT_ATOMS: atom_id res chain seq x y z
N MET A 1 21.47 22.51 21.91
CA MET A 1 20.00 22.57 22.15
C MET A 1 19.41 21.37 21.45
N SER A 2 18.48 20.63 22.06
CA SER A 2 17.73 19.59 21.33
C SER A 2 16.65 20.28 20.52
N GLU A 3 16.76 20.24 19.18
CA GLU A 3 15.65 20.66 18.32
C GLU A 3 14.45 19.74 18.58
N SER A 4 13.26 20.32 18.74
CA SER A 4 12.02 19.55 18.84
C SER A 4 11.84 18.75 17.54
N PRO A 5 11.55 17.44 17.60
CA PRO A 5 11.43 16.64 16.39
C PRO A 5 10.33 17.20 15.48
N ASN A 6 10.64 17.37 14.20
CA ASN A 6 9.72 17.96 13.21
C ASN A 6 8.37 17.24 13.26
N PRO A 7 7.24 17.92 13.56
CA PRO A 7 5.94 17.27 13.75
C PRO A 7 5.43 16.57 12.50
N ALA A 8 5.90 16.96 11.31
CA ALA A 8 5.62 16.27 10.05
C ALA A 8 6.11 14.81 10.06
N ILE A 9 7.16 14.49 10.84
CA ILE A 9 7.68 13.12 10.96
C ILE A 9 6.61 12.21 11.56
N ALA A 10 5.89 12.68 12.58
CA ALA A 10 4.83 11.93 13.22
C ALA A 10 3.53 11.92 12.41
N ALA A 11 3.16 13.07 11.83
CA ALA A 11 1.91 13.22 11.08
C ALA A 11 1.86 12.41 9.78
N TYR A 12 2.99 12.27 9.08
CA TYR A 12 3.05 11.64 7.74
C TYR A 12 3.90 10.36 7.71
N GLY A 13 4.17 9.76 8.88
CA GLY A 13 4.73 8.41 8.98
C GLY A 13 6.22 8.25 8.63
N TRP A 14 7.02 9.32 8.71
CA TRP A 14 8.45 9.28 8.39
C TRP A 14 9.32 8.56 9.43
N GLN A 15 8.77 8.06 10.54
CA GLN A 15 9.56 7.33 11.52
C GLN A 15 10.23 6.10 10.86
N ALA A 16 11.54 5.98 11.05
CA ALA A 16 12.30 4.85 10.52
C ALA A 16 11.88 3.54 11.21
N VAL A 17 11.61 2.52 10.40
CA VAL A 17 11.34 1.12 10.81
C VAL A 17 12.19 0.17 9.97
N PRO A 18 12.42 -1.09 10.39
CA PRO A 18 13.17 -2.06 9.58
C PRO A 18 12.57 -2.21 8.17
N ARG A 19 13.45 -2.33 7.16
CA ARG A 19 13.07 -2.75 5.79
C ARG A 19 12.68 -4.23 5.76
N ASP A 20 13.43 -5.04 6.50
CA ASP A 20 13.25 -6.48 6.59
C ASP A 20 11.91 -6.86 7.25
N ILE A 21 11.07 -7.60 6.51
CA ILE A 21 9.69 -7.91 6.90
C ILE A 21 9.64 -8.81 8.15
N GLU A 22 10.51 -9.82 8.27
CA GLU A 22 10.58 -10.67 9.46
C GLU A 22 11.00 -9.89 10.71
N THR A 23 12.03 -9.04 10.58
CA THR A 23 12.50 -8.12 11.64
C THR A 23 11.46 -7.05 12.00
N LEU A 24 10.56 -6.71 11.07
CA LEU A 24 9.48 -5.75 11.27
C LEU A 24 8.30 -6.41 12.02
N ILE A 25 7.85 -7.60 11.59
CA ILE A 25 6.75 -8.36 12.21
C ILE A 25 7.17 -8.88 13.60
N SER A 26 8.40 -9.34 13.78
CA SER A 26 8.92 -9.76 15.11
C SER A 26 9.07 -8.63 16.14
N LYS A 27 8.99 -7.36 15.70
CA LYS A 27 8.96 -6.17 16.56
C LYS A 27 7.56 -5.55 16.68
N SER A 28 6.56 -6.24 16.16
CA SER A 28 5.16 -5.83 16.16
C SER A 28 4.44 -6.21 17.47
N ALA A 29 3.21 -5.74 17.62
CA ALA A 29 2.30 -6.12 18.70
C ALA A 29 1.53 -7.43 18.41
N ALA A 30 1.82 -8.12 17.29
CA ALA A 30 1.10 -9.30 16.87
C ALA A 30 1.27 -10.44 17.90
N PRO A 31 0.19 -11.02 18.43
CA PRO A 31 0.28 -12.19 19.30
C PRO A 31 0.83 -13.38 18.52
N ALA A 32 1.99 -13.90 18.93
CA ALA A 32 2.77 -14.95 18.25
C ALA A 32 2.10 -16.33 18.10
N SER A 33 0.79 -16.44 18.32
CA SER A 33 -0.03 -17.65 18.18
C SER A 33 -1.50 -17.37 17.81
N GLY A 34 -1.87 -16.13 17.46
CA GLY A 34 -3.24 -15.76 17.12
C GLY A 34 -3.31 -15.07 15.76
N SER A 35 -4.26 -15.45 14.92
CA SER A 35 -4.57 -14.75 13.67
C SER A 35 -5.13 -13.35 13.94
N ALA A 36 -5.10 -12.47 12.95
CA ALA A 36 -5.92 -11.27 12.95
C ALA A 36 -7.43 -11.56 13.14
N ASN A 37 -8.20 -10.57 13.59
CA ASN A 37 -9.64 -10.70 13.80
C ASN A 37 -10.43 -10.54 12.48
N PRO A 38 -11.61 -11.17 12.34
CA PRO A 38 -12.55 -10.94 11.23
C PRO A 38 -13.11 -9.52 11.26
N ILE A 39 -12.97 -8.77 10.16
CA ILE A 39 -13.47 -7.39 10.06
C ILE A 39 -14.04 -7.13 8.67
N GLN A 40 -15.14 -6.38 8.59
CA GLN A 40 -15.91 -6.19 7.36
C GLN A 40 -15.51 -4.90 6.61
N ALA A 41 -15.44 -4.98 5.29
CA ALA A 41 -15.12 -3.84 4.41
C ALA A 41 -16.08 -2.65 4.62
N SER A 42 -17.38 -2.92 4.80
CA SER A 42 -18.39 -1.90 5.12
C SER A 42 -18.24 -1.19 6.48
N SER A 43 -17.30 -1.63 7.34
CA SER A 43 -16.95 -0.92 8.59
C SER A 43 -15.82 0.12 8.41
N ILE A 44 -15.34 0.28 7.18
CA ILE A 44 -14.17 1.09 6.81
C ILE A 44 -14.64 2.41 6.20
N SER A 45 -14.41 3.53 6.90
CA SER A 45 -14.53 4.86 6.29
C SER A 45 -13.26 5.20 5.50
N LEU A 46 -13.42 5.62 4.24
CA LEU A 46 -12.34 6.24 3.44
C LEU A 46 -12.06 7.68 3.94
N PRO A 47 -10.85 8.23 3.70
CA PRO A 47 -10.56 9.61 4.06
C PRO A 47 -11.40 10.57 3.20
N SER A 48 -12.10 11.49 3.86
CA SER A 48 -13.14 12.33 3.25
C SER A 48 -12.68 13.74 2.88
N SER A 49 -11.38 14.01 2.87
CA SER A 49 -10.82 15.30 2.49
C SER A 49 -10.92 15.56 0.99
N ALA A 50 -10.90 16.84 0.60
CA ALA A 50 -10.86 17.25 -0.81
C ALA A 50 -9.53 16.88 -1.51
N LEU A 51 -8.48 16.48 -0.76
CA LEU A 51 -7.25 15.94 -1.32
C LEU A 51 -7.41 14.45 -1.65
N ALA A 52 -7.90 13.67 -0.67
CA ALA A 52 -8.15 12.24 -0.83
C ALA A 52 -9.18 11.95 -1.95
N GLN A 53 -10.27 12.72 -2.01
CA GLN A 53 -11.28 12.61 -3.07
C GLN A 53 -10.67 12.81 -4.45
N LYS A 54 -9.95 13.91 -4.69
CA LYS A 54 -9.35 14.21 -5.99
C LYS A 54 -8.26 13.22 -6.42
N VAL A 55 -7.51 12.67 -5.46
CA VAL A 55 -6.49 11.65 -5.76
C VAL A 55 -7.13 10.31 -6.07
N ARG A 56 -8.23 9.93 -5.38
CA ARG A 56 -9.06 8.79 -5.78
C ARG A 56 -9.64 9.00 -7.18
N GLU A 57 -10.28 10.14 -7.45
CA GLU A 57 -10.83 10.49 -8.77
C GLU A 57 -9.77 10.43 -9.89
N HIS A 58 -8.53 10.81 -9.60
CA HIS A 58 -7.41 10.69 -10.53
C HIS A 58 -7.01 9.22 -10.78
N ALA A 59 -6.88 8.43 -9.70
CA ALA A 59 -6.56 7.01 -9.80
C ALA A 59 -7.64 6.21 -10.53
N GLU A 60 -8.91 6.40 -10.15
CA GLU A 60 -10.11 5.77 -10.74
C GLU A 60 -10.29 6.13 -12.24
N LYS A 61 -9.68 7.23 -12.69
CA LYS A 61 -9.69 7.70 -14.09
C LYS A 61 -8.50 7.20 -14.93
N GLU A 62 -7.29 7.14 -14.37
CA GLU A 62 -6.06 6.85 -15.14
C GLU A 62 -5.61 5.38 -15.03
N LEU A 63 -6.02 4.65 -13.97
CA LEU A 63 -5.73 3.22 -13.79
C LEU A 63 -6.72 2.33 -14.56
N ALA A 64 -6.34 1.07 -14.79
CA ALA A 64 -7.28 0.03 -15.20
C ALA A 64 -8.14 -0.42 -13.99
N PRO A 65 -9.39 -0.90 -14.17
CA PRO A 65 -10.26 -1.31 -13.07
C PRO A 65 -9.64 -2.36 -12.13
N GLU A 66 -8.87 -3.29 -12.67
CA GLU A 66 -8.16 -4.33 -11.93
C GLU A 66 -7.10 -3.72 -11.00
N THR A 67 -6.33 -2.74 -11.50
CA THR A 67 -5.31 -2.00 -10.75
C THR A 67 -5.94 -1.04 -9.74
N PHE A 68 -7.04 -0.36 -10.08
CA PHE A 68 -7.75 0.48 -9.11
C PHE A 68 -8.33 -0.35 -7.97
N ASN A 69 -8.91 -1.52 -8.28
CA ASN A 69 -9.37 -2.46 -7.26
C ASN A 69 -8.20 -3.00 -6.42
N HIS A 70 -7.01 -3.26 -7.00
CA HIS A 70 -5.80 -3.57 -6.24
C HIS A 70 -5.43 -2.44 -5.27
N SER A 71 -5.32 -1.19 -5.75
CA SER A 71 -5.10 -0.01 -4.92
C SER A 71 -6.11 0.12 -3.77
N MET A 72 -7.38 -0.22 -3.99
CA MET A 72 -8.39 -0.27 -2.93
C MET A 72 -8.19 -1.45 -1.98
N ARG A 73 -7.95 -2.68 -2.46
CA ARG A 73 -7.66 -3.84 -1.59
C ARG A 73 -6.42 -3.63 -0.72
N VAL A 74 -5.32 -3.14 -1.30
CA VAL A 74 -4.07 -2.76 -0.60
C VAL A 74 -4.34 -1.70 0.48
N TYR A 75 -5.19 -0.72 0.18
CA TYR A 75 -5.65 0.20 1.22
C TYR A 75 -6.36 -0.58 2.32
N TYR A 76 -7.39 -1.38 2.01
CA TYR A 76 -8.19 -2.14 2.97
C TYR A 76 -7.42 -3.26 3.70
N TYR A 77 -6.20 -3.60 3.29
CA TYR A 77 -5.30 -4.52 4.00
C TYR A 77 -4.29 -3.81 4.92
N GLY A 78 -4.14 -2.48 4.90
CA GLY A 78 -3.08 -1.80 5.66
C GLY A 78 -3.25 -1.56 7.18
N ILE A 79 -4.36 -0.97 7.65
CA ILE A 79 -4.46 -0.20 8.94
C ILE A 79 -5.32 -0.83 10.10
N LEU A 80 -6.57 -0.40 10.38
CA LEU A 80 -7.49 -0.93 11.45
C LEU A 80 -7.13 -0.51 12.89
N PRO A 81 -8.02 -0.69 13.89
CA PRO A 81 -8.48 0.47 14.61
C PRO A 81 -8.04 0.45 16.07
N PHE A 82 -8.00 1.64 16.64
CA PHE A 82 -7.61 1.81 18.03
C PHE A 82 -8.79 1.59 18.99
N PRO A 83 -8.69 0.70 19.99
CA PRO A 83 -9.71 0.57 21.02
C PRO A 83 -9.39 1.47 22.22
N PHE A 84 -9.88 2.72 22.20
CA PHE A 84 -10.24 3.61 23.33
C PHE A 84 -10.78 4.92 22.71
N GLU A 85 -11.73 5.68 23.26
CA GLU A 85 -12.23 5.76 24.64
C GLU A 85 -13.77 5.96 24.67
N LYS A 86 -14.40 5.84 25.85
CA LYS A 86 -15.86 5.97 26.00
C LYS A 86 -16.30 7.45 25.98
N LYS A 87 -17.25 7.78 25.08
CA LYS A 87 -18.07 9.02 24.95
C LYS A 87 -17.64 10.05 23.87
N ARG A 88 -17.79 9.70 22.59
CA ARG A 88 -18.41 10.55 21.54
C ARG A 88 -18.80 9.71 20.32
N SER A 89 -19.46 10.31 19.34
CA SER A 89 -20.10 9.60 18.22
C SER A 89 -19.11 8.77 17.42
N ARG A 90 -19.51 7.53 17.10
CA ARG A 90 -18.66 6.55 16.40
C ARG A 90 -18.58 6.86 14.90
N VAL A 91 -17.37 7.14 14.42
CA VAL A 91 -16.95 6.88 13.04
C VAL A 91 -15.86 5.81 13.13
N LEU A 92 -16.00 4.72 12.38
CA LEU A 92 -14.99 3.66 12.30
C LEU A 92 -14.16 3.87 11.03
N ILE A 93 -12.85 3.96 11.20
CA ILE A 93 -11.84 4.05 10.13
C ILE A 93 -10.95 2.82 10.29
N GLY A 94 -10.67 2.07 9.22
CA GLY A 94 -9.89 0.83 9.33
C GLY A 94 -9.57 0.16 8.00
N GLN A 95 -8.53 -0.67 7.95
CA GLN A 95 -7.90 -1.38 6.83
C GLN A 95 -7.07 -2.55 7.48
N ALA A 96 -6.60 -3.70 6.99
CA ALA A 96 -6.25 -4.85 7.90
C ALA A 96 -5.08 -4.78 8.95
N ILE A 97 -3.81 -4.61 8.55
CA ILE A 97 -2.61 -5.10 9.29
C ILE A 97 -2.19 -4.32 10.56
N LEU A 98 -2.30 -2.98 10.56
CA LEU A 98 -1.75 -2.10 11.62
C LEU A 98 -2.42 -2.29 12.99
N GLN A 99 -3.68 -2.74 13.12
CA GLN A 99 -4.23 -3.08 14.44
C GLN A 99 -3.41 -4.22 15.07
N HIS A 100 -3.20 -5.28 14.29
CA HIS A 100 -2.58 -6.51 14.75
C HIS A 100 -1.10 -6.28 15.05
N ALA A 101 -0.40 -5.60 14.13
CA ALA A 101 1.04 -5.44 14.19
C ALA A 101 1.49 -4.08 14.79
N PHE A 102 0.87 -2.96 14.44
CA PHE A 102 1.46 -1.63 14.68
C PHE A 102 0.49 -0.56 15.24
N PRO A 103 -0.32 -0.84 16.28
CA PRO A 103 -1.47 -0.01 16.66
C PRO A 103 -1.12 1.43 17.08
N THR A 104 0.13 1.71 17.43
CA THR A 104 0.63 3.05 17.81
C THR A 104 1.05 3.93 16.63
N TRP A 105 0.80 3.50 15.39
CA TRP A 105 1.16 4.24 14.18
C TRP A 105 0.03 5.10 13.61
N ALA A 106 -1.24 4.75 13.89
CA ALA A 106 -2.40 5.40 13.29
C ALA A 106 -2.59 6.86 13.74
N SER A 107 -2.97 7.72 12.80
CA SER A 107 -3.53 9.05 13.01
C SER A 107 -4.31 9.45 11.75
N GLU A 108 -5.15 10.48 11.82
CA GLU A 108 -5.93 10.95 10.66
C GLU A 108 -5.01 11.28 9.46
N SER A 109 -3.96 12.07 9.68
CA SER A 109 -2.95 12.40 8.68
C SER A 109 -2.17 11.19 8.17
N PHE A 110 -1.85 10.22 9.04
CA PHE A 110 -1.17 8.98 8.62
C PHE A 110 -2.07 8.13 7.72
N ASN A 111 -3.33 7.94 8.12
CA ASN A 111 -4.31 7.13 7.39
C ASN A 111 -4.65 7.74 6.02
N GLU A 112 -4.68 9.08 5.93
CA GLU A 112 -4.77 9.79 4.64
C GLU A 112 -3.50 9.59 3.81
N THR A 113 -2.31 9.79 4.38
CA THR A 113 -1.02 9.60 3.66
C THR A 113 -0.90 8.19 3.08
N TYR A 114 -1.33 7.18 3.83
CA TYR A 114 -1.38 5.80 3.36
C TYR A 114 -2.42 5.60 2.24
N PHE A 115 -3.62 6.18 2.35
CA PHE A 115 -4.62 6.16 1.27
C PHE A 115 -4.09 6.77 -0.03
N LEU A 116 -3.49 7.96 0.06
CA LEU A 116 -2.87 8.64 -1.07
C LEU A 116 -1.74 7.81 -1.71
N THR A 117 -0.99 7.05 -0.89
CA THR A 117 0.02 6.09 -1.36
C THR A 117 -0.62 4.91 -2.08
N CYS A 118 -1.65 4.28 -1.50
CA CYS A 118 -2.35 3.15 -2.10
C CYS A 118 -2.97 3.52 -3.46
N MET A 119 -3.60 4.69 -3.57
CA MET A 119 -4.19 5.17 -4.82
C MET A 119 -3.16 5.45 -5.93
N MET A 120 -1.89 5.70 -5.58
CA MET A 120 -0.89 6.19 -6.52
C MET A 120 0.30 5.25 -6.76
N HIS A 121 0.52 4.21 -5.94
CA HIS A 121 1.73 3.37 -6.04
C HIS A 121 1.92 2.75 -7.43
N ASP A 122 0.84 2.24 -8.01
CA ASP A 122 0.81 1.60 -9.32
C ASP A 122 0.57 2.59 -10.49
N ILE A 123 0.55 3.91 -10.27
CA ILE A 123 0.27 4.88 -11.35
C ILE A 123 1.29 4.83 -12.50
N GLY A 124 2.51 4.32 -12.25
CA GLY A 124 3.51 4.07 -13.28
C GLY A 124 3.13 2.95 -14.26
N THR A 125 2.25 2.02 -13.86
CA THR A 125 1.90 0.80 -14.63
C THR A 125 0.95 1.04 -15.80
N THR A 126 0.32 2.22 -15.90
CA THR A 126 -0.63 2.50 -16.98
C THR A 126 0.07 2.37 -18.34
N SER A 127 -0.60 1.85 -19.37
CA SER A 127 0.06 1.64 -20.68
C SER A 127 0.60 2.93 -21.32
N LYS A 128 0.05 4.08 -20.92
CA LYS A 128 0.56 5.44 -21.19
C LYS A 128 1.87 5.72 -20.44
N ASN A 129 1.89 5.54 -19.12
CA ASN A 129 3.03 5.90 -18.28
C ASN A 129 4.22 4.93 -18.44
N LEU A 130 3.96 3.64 -18.71
CA LEU A 130 4.97 2.64 -19.08
C LEU A 130 5.76 3.00 -20.35
N THR A 131 5.17 3.79 -21.25
CA THR A 131 5.75 4.12 -22.57
C THR A 131 6.15 5.59 -22.72
N SER A 132 5.81 6.45 -21.75
CA SER A 132 6.19 7.87 -21.73
C SER A 132 7.51 8.16 -21.00
N THR A 133 8.25 7.13 -20.56
CA THR A 133 9.50 7.26 -19.79
C THR A 133 10.45 6.09 -20.03
N LEU A 134 11.75 6.30 -19.75
CA LEU A 134 12.76 5.23 -19.64
C LEU A 134 13.06 4.84 -18.18
N LEU A 135 12.42 5.50 -17.21
CA LEU A 135 12.55 5.20 -15.78
C LEU A 135 11.71 3.98 -15.39
N SER A 136 12.15 3.26 -14.36
CA SER A 136 11.36 2.24 -13.64
C SER A 136 9.98 2.80 -13.24
N PHE A 137 8.93 1.99 -13.33
CA PHE A 137 7.56 2.47 -13.11
C PHE A 137 7.32 3.01 -11.69
N GLU A 138 8.00 2.47 -10.68
CA GLU A 138 7.95 2.91 -9.28
C GLU A 138 8.51 4.34 -9.16
N PHE A 139 9.64 4.60 -9.83
CA PHE A 139 10.32 5.90 -9.80
C PHE A 139 9.49 6.97 -10.50
N TYR A 140 8.97 6.66 -11.69
CA TYR A 140 8.12 7.58 -12.44
C TYR A 140 6.76 7.79 -11.76
N GLY A 141 6.18 6.73 -11.17
CA GLY A 141 4.99 6.81 -10.34
C GLY A 141 5.17 7.72 -9.12
N GLY A 142 6.33 7.66 -8.47
CA GLY A 142 6.70 8.57 -7.38
C GLY A 142 6.76 10.04 -7.82
N PHE A 143 7.35 10.32 -8.99
CA PHE A 143 7.40 11.68 -9.54
C PHE A 143 6.02 12.20 -9.96
N LEU A 144 5.18 11.35 -10.55
CA LEU A 144 3.78 11.68 -10.86
C LEU A 144 2.98 11.98 -9.58
N SER A 145 3.15 11.15 -8.54
CA SER A 145 2.54 11.33 -7.22
C SER A 145 2.94 12.66 -6.58
N LEU A 146 4.24 12.94 -6.54
CA LEU A 146 4.79 14.17 -5.97
C LEU A 146 4.28 15.42 -6.70
N SER A 147 4.20 15.36 -8.03
CA SER A 147 3.69 16.44 -8.87
C SER A 147 2.20 16.68 -8.65
N LEU A 148 1.38 15.61 -8.68
CA LEU A 148 -0.06 15.68 -8.44
C LEU A 148 -0.35 16.26 -7.05
N LEU A 149 0.23 15.70 -5.99
CA LEU A 149 -0.03 16.13 -4.62
C LEU A 149 0.38 17.58 -4.37
N LYS A 150 1.53 18.03 -4.91
CA LYS A 150 1.94 19.44 -4.84
C LYS A 150 0.99 20.36 -5.65
N SER A 151 0.48 19.91 -6.80
CA SER A 151 -0.53 20.67 -7.57
C SER A 151 -1.90 20.77 -6.87
N LEU A 152 -2.24 19.78 -6.03
CA LEU A 152 -3.45 19.75 -5.21
C LEU A 152 -3.27 20.44 -3.85
N SER A 153 -2.15 21.14 -3.64
CA SER A 153 -1.80 21.85 -2.39
C SER A 153 -1.71 20.95 -1.15
N SER A 154 -1.32 19.68 -1.32
CA SER A 154 -0.93 18.82 -0.21
C SER A 154 0.27 19.42 0.54
N PRO A 155 0.31 19.36 1.89
CA PRO A 155 1.51 19.64 2.68
C PRO A 155 2.74 18.95 2.10
N VAL A 156 3.81 19.71 1.86
CA VAL A 156 5.02 19.21 1.19
C VAL A 156 5.58 17.90 1.81
N PRO A 157 5.70 17.76 3.16
CA PRO A 157 6.16 16.51 3.77
C PRO A 157 5.17 15.33 3.68
N GLN A 158 3.90 15.57 3.34
CA GLN A 158 2.92 14.52 3.04
C GLN A 158 3.12 14.03 1.60
N ALA A 159 3.18 14.96 0.65
CA ALA A 159 3.45 14.67 -0.76
C ALA A 159 4.78 13.93 -0.96
N GLU A 160 5.80 14.27 -0.16
CA GLU A 160 7.11 13.62 -0.17
C GLU A 160 7.10 12.25 0.53
N SER A 161 6.27 12.04 1.56
CA SER A 161 6.11 10.73 2.21
C SER A 161 5.44 9.72 1.26
N VAL A 162 4.40 10.17 0.54
CA VAL A 162 3.79 9.39 -0.55
C VAL A 162 4.83 9.08 -1.62
N ALA A 163 5.60 10.07 -2.07
CA ALA A 163 6.60 9.86 -3.13
C ALA A 163 7.69 8.86 -2.72
N GLU A 164 8.27 8.97 -1.52
CA GLU A 164 9.24 8.01 -0.97
C GLU A 164 8.64 6.59 -0.90
N ALA A 165 7.40 6.47 -0.41
CA ALA A 165 6.74 5.17 -0.30
C ALA A 165 6.40 4.55 -1.66
N VAL A 166 5.97 5.35 -2.65
CA VAL A 166 5.70 4.87 -4.03
C VAL A 166 6.99 4.47 -4.74
N ILE A 167 8.08 5.24 -4.61
CA ILE A 167 9.40 4.91 -5.18
C ILE A 167 9.90 3.56 -4.65
N ARG A 168 9.56 3.22 -3.40
CA ARG A 168 10.14 2.09 -2.65
C ARG A 168 9.15 0.96 -2.36
N HIS A 169 7.96 0.95 -2.95
CA HIS A 169 6.97 -0.11 -2.69
C HIS A 169 7.40 -1.49 -3.22
N GLN A 170 8.36 -1.56 -4.16
CA GLN A 170 9.03 -2.80 -4.59
C GLN A 170 10.47 -2.95 -4.07
N ASP A 171 10.96 -2.04 -3.21
CA ASP A 171 12.30 -2.07 -2.61
C ASP A 171 12.36 -3.09 -1.44
N LEU A 172 11.98 -4.34 -1.74
CA LEU A 172 11.95 -5.46 -0.81
C LEU A 172 13.37 -5.91 -0.45
N GLY A 173 13.65 -6.31 0.80
CA GLY A 173 14.95 -6.86 1.18
C GLY A 173 15.31 -6.68 2.66
N SER A 174 16.41 -7.30 3.08
CA SER A 174 16.68 -7.59 4.49
C SER A 174 17.56 -6.58 5.25
N THR A 175 17.93 -5.45 4.63
CA THR A 175 18.92 -4.51 5.22
C THR A 175 18.46 -3.06 5.17
N GLY A 176 18.67 -2.32 6.26
CA GLY A 176 18.33 -0.91 6.37
C GLY A 176 16.91 -0.63 6.85
N THR A 177 16.38 0.54 6.48
CA THR A 177 15.10 1.05 7.00
C THR A 177 14.19 1.64 5.91
N LEU A 178 12.91 1.72 6.26
CA LEU A 178 11.83 2.37 5.51
C LEU A 178 11.14 3.40 6.41
N THR A 179 10.31 4.26 5.80
CA THR A 179 9.26 4.99 6.53
C THR A 179 8.15 4.01 6.95
N ARG A 180 7.32 4.38 7.94
CA ARG A 180 6.15 3.57 8.33
C ARG A 180 5.16 3.39 7.17
N ILE A 181 4.99 4.40 6.32
CA ILE A 181 4.16 4.32 5.11
C ILE A 181 4.79 3.33 4.11
N GLY A 182 6.10 3.44 3.85
CA GLY A 182 6.85 2.56 2.96
C GLY A 182 6.82 1.08 3.37
N ALA A 183 6.99 0.81 4.68
CA ALA A 183 6.88 -0.54 5.22
C ALA A 183 5.45 -1.10 5.12
N LEU A 184 4.43 -0.26 5.32
CA LEU A 184 3.03 -0.71 5.27
C LEU A 184 2.54 -0.95 3.84
N ILE A 185 2.98 -0.15 2.87
CA ILE A 185 2.65 -0.39 1.46
C ILE A 185 3.34 -1.65 0.94
N GLN A 186 4.58 -1.95 1.35
CA GLN A 186 5.24 -3.22 1.03
C GLN A 186 4.45 -4.42 1.59
N LEU A 187 4.11 -4.41 2.90
CA LEU A 187 3.33 -5.49 3.51
C LEU A 187 1.99 -5.75 2.79
N ALA A 188 1.22 -4.70 2.50
CA ALA A 188 -0.11 -4.86 1.90
C ALA A 188 -0.08 -5.18 0.39
N THR A 189 0.90 -4.67 -0.37
CA THR A 189 1.06 -5.04 -1.79
C THR A 189 1.57 -6.47 -1.95
N VAL A 190 2.57 -6.88 -1.17
CA VAL A 190 3.05 -8.28 -1.17
C VAL A 190 1.94 -9.25 -0.75
N PHE A 191 1.11 -8.89 0.24
CA PHE A 191 -0.03 -9.70 0.63
C PHE A 191 -1.07 -9.91 -0.50
N ASP A 192 -1.49 -8.87 -1.23
CA ASP A 192 -2.46 -9.04 -2.33
C ASP A 192 -1.83 -9.61 -3.62
N ASN A 193 -0.52 -9.44 -3.82
CA ASN A 193 0.19 -9.89 -5.02
C ASN A 193 0.74 -11.32 -4.91
N MET A 194 1.38 -11.67 -3.79
CA MET A 194 2.04 -12.97 -3.56
C MET A 194 1.24 -13.87 -2.60
N GLY A 195 0.56 -13.29 -1.60
CA GLY A 195 -0.14 -14.03 -0.54
C GLY A 195 0.68 -14.26 0.73
N ASP A 196 1.85 -13.63 0.85
CA ASP A 196 2.76 -13.81 2.00
C ASP A 196 2.23 -13.12 3.27
N ASN A 197 2.67 -13.62 4.43
CA ASN A 197 2.22 -13.19 5.77
C ASN A 197 0.67 -13.32 5.97
N PRO A 198 0.06 -14.47 5.59
CA PRO A 198 -1.39 -14.63 5.58
C PRO A 198 -2.05 -14.51 6.97
N GLU A 199 -1.31 -14.74 8.04
CA GLU A 199 -1.77 -14.61 9.43
C GLU A 199 -2.17 -13.17 9.83
N LEU A 200 -1.62 -12.16 9.14
CA LEU A 200 -1.89 -10.75 9.41
C LEU A 200 -3.29 -10.28 8.96
N VAL A 201 -4.01 -11.07 8.16
CA VAL A 201 -5.35 -10.73 7.63
C VAL A 201 -6.30 -11.92 7.73
N HIS A 202 -7.37 -11.78 8.52
CA HIS A 202 -8.34 -12.87 8.69
C HIS A 202 -9.07 -13.20 7.37
N LYS A 203 -9.38 -14.49 7.15
CA LYS A 203 -10.05 -14.96 5.92
C LYS A 203 -11.35 -14.20 5.61
N GLU A 204 -12.21 -13.99 6.61
CA GLU A 204 -13.45 -13.20 6.43
C GLU A 204 -13.20 -11.75 6.00
N THR A 205 -12.07 -11.17 6.40
CA THR A 205 -11.64 -9.83 5.95
C THR A 205 -11.23 -9.87 4.48
N ILE A 206 -10.53 -10.91 4.03
CA ILE A 206 -10.23 -11.12 2.60
C ILE A 206 -11.53 -11.24 1.80
N GLU A 207 -12.45 -12.10 2.24
CA GLU A 207 -13.73 -12.33 1.56
C GLU A 207 -14.61 -11.07 1.50
N SER A 208 -14.66 -10.29 2.59
CA SER A 208 -15.38 -9.01 2.64
C SER A 208 -14.76 -7.95 1.71
N VAL A 209 -13.43 -7.84 1.71
CA VAL A 209 -12.70 -6.87 0.88
C VAL A 209 -12.76 -7.22 -0.61
N VAL A 210 -12.66 -8.50 -0.98
CA VAL A 210 -12.83 -8.97 -2.37
C VAL A 210 -14.27 -8.76 -2.86
N ALA A 211 -15.28 -8.94 -1.99
CA ALA A 211 -16.67 -8.71 -2.36
C ALA A 211 -16.98 -7.23 -2.66
N GLU A 212 -16.26 -6.30 -2.05
CA GLU A 212 -16.35 -4.86 -2.32
C GLU A 212 -15.43 -4.40 -3.46
N TRP A 213 -14.23 -4.99 -3.59
CA TRP A 213 -13.19 -4.64 -4.57
C TRP A 213 -12.65 -5.86 -5.35
N PRO A 214 -13.45 -6.42 -6.29
CA PRO A 214 -13.15 -7.68 -6.98
C PRO A 214 -11.79 -7.72 -7.67
N ARG A 215 -11.19 -8.92 -7.73
CA ARG A 215 -9.85 -9.12 -8.31
C ARG A 215 -9.84 -9.06 -9.83
N ASN A 216 -10.85 -9.59 -10.52
CA ASN A 216 -11.00 -9.56 -11.98
C ASN A 216 -9.76 -10.15 -12.70
N GLY A 217 -9.24 -11.28 -12.18
CA GLY A 217 -7.99 -11.90 -12.67
C GLY A 217 -6.72 -11.06 -12.42
N TRP A 218 -6.65 -10.38 -11.27
CA TRP A 218 -5.57 -9.45 -10.89
C TRP A 218 -4.17 -10.06 -11.02
N SER A 219 -3.95 -11.28 -10.51
CA SER A 219 -2.63 -11.91 -10.55
C SER A 219 -2.12 -12.05 -11.99
N GLY A 220 -2.97 -12.55 -12.90
CA GLY A 220 -2.63 -12.62 -14.32
C GLY A 220 -2.45 -11.25 -14.97
N CYS A 221 -3.18 -10.21 -14.51
CA CYS A 221 -3.03 -8.85 -15.02
C CYS A 221 -1.69 -8.22 -14.61
N PHE A 222 -1.35 -8.26 -13.32
CA PHE A 222 -0.12 -7.70 -12.79
C PHE A 222 1.12 -8.42 -13.32
N ALA A 223 1.11 -9.76 -13.40
CA ALA A 223 2.22 -10.51 -13.97
C ALA A 223 2.49 -10.22 -15.46
N ARG A 224 1.47 -9.85 -16.24
CA ARG A 224 1.65 -9.33 -17.62
C ARG A 224 2.28 -7.93 -17.61
N THR A 225 1.86 -7.07 -16.69
CA THR A 225 2.43 -5.73 -16.50
C THR A 225 3.91 -5.78 -16.11
N ILE A 226 4.29 -6.63 -15.15
CA ILE A 226 5.68 -6.83 -14.71
C ILE A 226 6.57 -7.34 -15.87
N ARG A 227 6.10 -8.33 -16.64
CA ARG A 227 6.83 -8.78 -17.84
C ARG A 227 6.96 -7.69 -18.90
N LYS A 228 5.94 -6.83 -19.06
CA LYS A 228 5.97 -5.67 -19.97
C LYS A 228 6.94 -4.59 -19.51
N GLU A 229 7.04 -4.33 -18.21
CA GLU A 229 8.02 -3.42 -17.60
C GLU A 229 9.45 -3.88 -17.94
N ASN A 230 9.80 -5.12 -17.60
CA ASN A 230 11.11 -5.70 -17.86
C ASN A 230 11.44 -5.75 -19.37
N THR A 231 10.45 -6.03 -20.22
CA THR A 231 10.63 -6.05 -21.69
C THR A 231 10.90 -4.65 -22.27
N LEU A 232 10.21 -3.61 -21.79
CA LEU A 232 10.38 -2.23 -22.28
C LEU A 232 11.62 -1.56 -21.68
N LYS A 233 11.98 -1.93 -20.45
CA LYS A 233 13.05 -1.35 -19.64
C LYS A 233 13.81 -2.50 -18.92
N PRO A 234 14.74 -3.19 -19.60
CA PRO A 234 15.55 -4.26 -18.99
C PRO A 234 16.57 -3.77 -17.94
N TRP A 235 16.56 -2.47 -17.64
CA TRP A 235 17.27 -1.82 -16.54
C TRP A 235 16.32 -1.31 -15.42
N ALA A 236 15.02 -1.63 -15.49
CA ALA A 236 14.05 -1.24 -14.48
C ALA A 236 14.36 -1.86 -13.12
N HIS A 237 14.06 -1.12 -12.06
CA HIS A 237 14.24 -1.55 -10.67
C HIS A 237 13.54 -2.89 -10.38
N THR A 238 12.35 -3.10 -10.96
CA THR A 238 11.56 -4.34 -10.93
C THR A 238 12.36 -5.61 -11.27
N THR A 239 13.41 -5.53 -12.10
CA THR A 239 14.28 -6.69 -12.42
C THR A 239 15.03 -7.24 -11.20
N HIS A 240 15.20 -6.44 -10.14
CA HIS A 240 15.79 -6.87 -8.86
C HIS A 240 15.02 -8.03 -8.19
N LEU A 241 13.70 -8.09 -8.41
CA LEU A 241 12.82 -9.14 -7.86
C LEU A 241 12.87 -10.46 -8.68
N GLY A 242 13.67 -10.51 -9.75
CA GLY A 242 13.79 -11.67 -10.63
C GLY A 242 12.80 -11.61 -11.81
N GLU A 243 13.32 -11.55 -13.03
CA GLU A 243 12.52 -11.35 -14.26
C GLU A 243 11.47 -12.43 -14.51
N ASN A 244 11.72 -13.66 -14.04
CA ASN A 244 10.76 -14.77 -14.07
C ASN A 244 10.10 -14.98 -12.70
N ASP A 245 10.90 -15.00 -11.64
CA ASP A 245 10.48 -15.45 -10.31
C ASP A 245 9.36 -14.59 -9.73
N PHE A 246 9.43 -13.26 -9.88
CA PHE A 246 8.38 -12.36 -9.40
C PHE A 246 7.05 -12.50 -10.17
N PRO A 247 6.97 -12.35 -11.51
CA PRO A 247 5.70 -12.50 -12.21
C PRO A 247 5.13 -13.93 -12.16
N VAL A 248 5.97 -14.96 -12.05
CA VAL A 248 5.51 -16.34 -11.82
C VAL A 248 5.00 -16.53 -10.38
N GLY A 249 5.64 -15.90 -9.38
CA GLY A 249 5.14 -15.90 -8.00
C GLY A 249 3.76 -15.26 -7.87
N VAL A 250 3.56 -14.11 -8.51
CA VAL A 250 2.25 -13.42 -8.58
C VAL A 250 1.16 -14.31 -9.18
N GLU A 251 1.47 -15.03 -10.26
CA GLU A 251 0.54 -15.98 -10.90
C GLU A 251 0.23 -17.22 -10.05
N ASN A 252 1.11 -17.58 -9.12
CA ASN A 252 0.96 -18.73 -8.22
C ASN A 252 0.47 -18.36 -6.80
N ASN A 253 -0.04 -17.13 -6.60
CA ASN A 253 -0.60 -16.65 -5.33
C ASN A 253 -1.76 -17.55 -4.85
N SER A 254 -1.42 -18.52 -4.02
CA SER A 254 -2.33 -19.59 -3.60
C SER A 254 -3.31 -19.14 -2.52
N LEU A 255 -3.03 -18.05 -1.81
CA LEU A 255 -3.96 -17.40 -0.89
C LEU A 255 -5.13 -16.77 -1.65
N MET A 256 -4.84 -16.11 -2.77
CA MET A 256 -5.81 -15.32 -3.53
C MET A 256 -6.42 -16.05 -4.74
N ALA A 257 -5.87 -17.17 -5.18
CA ALA A 257 -6.40 -17.99 -6.26
C ALA A 257 -7.91 -18.35 -6.16
N PRO A 258 -8.52 -18.59 -4.97
CA PRO A 258 -9.98 -18.79 -4.86
C PRO A 258 -10.82 -17.56 -5.28
N TYR A 259 -10.20 -16.38 -5.26
CA TYR A 259 -10.79 -15.06 -5.43
C TYR A 259 -10.38 -14.37 -6.74
N ASP A 260 -9.35 -14.85 -7.45
CA ASP A 260 -8.79 -14.26 -8.68
C ASP A 260 -9.62 -14.56 -9.96
N LYS A 261 -10.93 -14.39 -9.85
CA LYS A 261 -11.90 -14.47 -10.96
C LYS A 261 -12.22 -13.09 -11.52
#